data_AF-A0A7J2LFJ7-F1
#
_entry.id   AF-A0A7J2LFJ7-F1
#
_cell.length_a   1.000
_cell.length_b   1.000
_cell.length_c   1.000
_cell.angle_alpha   90.00
_cell.angle_beta   90.00
_cell.angle_gamma   90.00
#
_symmetry.space_group_name_H-M   'P 1'
#
loop_
_entity.id
_entity.type
_entity.pdbx_description
1 polymer ?
#
loop_
_entity_poly.entity_id
_entity_poly.type
_entity_poly.pdbx_seq_one_letter_code
_entity_poly.pdbx_strand_id
1 'polypeptide(L)' 'MPTHGSLSKAGKVRSQTPKIPATPKKSKPPRIRNRGNYHKRVILGRKPGQNLR' A
#
# COMPACT_ATOMS: atom_id res chain seq x y z
N MET A 1 -26.12 25.60 24.43
CA MET A 1 -25.43 24.41 23.87
C MET A 1 -23.92 24.63 23.98
N PRO A 2 -23.13 23.68 24.46
CA PRO A 2 -21.67 23.80 24.40
C PRO A 2 -21.23 23.74 22.94
N THR A 3 -20.60 24.80 22.44
CA THR A 3 -20.15 24.95 21.05
C THR A 3 -18.87 24.16 20.75
N HIS A 4 -18.16 23.69 21.78
CA HIS A 4 -16.85 23.07 21.66
C HIS A 4 -16.86 21.65 22.23
N GLY A 5 -16.65 20.66 21.36
CA GLY A 5 -16.48 19.26 21.74
C GLY A 5 -15.08 18.97 22.31
N SER A 6 -14.94 17.83 22.99
CA SER A 6 -13.67 17.42 23.61
C SER A 6 -12.59 17.12 22.56
N LEU A 7 -11.48 17.87 22.61
CA LEU A 7 -10.31 17.67 21.75
C LEU A 7 -9.44 16.48 22.15
N SER A 8 -9.69 15.87 23.31
CA SER A 8 -8.85 14.81 23.91
C SER A 8 -8.68 13.54 23.07
N LYS A 9 -9.56 13.30 22.10
CA LYS A 9 -9.49 12.13 21.20
C LYS A 9 -8.72 12.39 19.91
N ALA A 10 -8.30 13.63 19.65
CA ALA A 10 -7.61 13.99 18.42
C ALA A 10 -6.30 13.19 18.29
N GLY A 11 -6.14 12.47 17.17
CA GLY A 11 -4.92 11.72 16.87
C GLY A 11 -4.68 10.45 17.69
N LYS A 12 -5.58 10.07 18.63
CA LYS A 12 -5.43 8.89 19.51
C LYS A 12 -5.04 7.62 18.74
N VAL A 13 -5.73 7.33 17.64
CA VAL A 13 -5.49 6.11 16.86
C VAL A 13 -4.11 6.15 16.21
N ARG A 14 -3.68 7.30 15.69
CA ARG A 14 -2.40 7.45 15.01
C ARG A 14 -1.20 7.38 15.97
N SER A 15 -1.36 7.87 17.21
CA SER A 15 -0.31 7.77 18.24
C SER A 15 -0.25 6.38 18.88
N GLN A 16 -1.37 5.66 18.96
CA GLN A 16 -1.41 4.28 19.47
C GLN A 16 -0.80 3.27 18.49
N THR A 17 -0.82 3.54 17.19
CA THR A 17 -0.25 2.61 16.20
C THR A 17 1.28 2.58 16.27
N PRO A 18 1.92 1.41 16.47
CA PRO A 18 3.37 1.32 16.48
C PRO A 18 3.95 1.69 15.11
N LYS A 19 5.05 2.44 15.09
CA LYS A 19 5.70 2.84 13.83
C LYS A 19 6.54 1.68 13.29
N ILE A 20 6.07 1.07 12.21
CA ILE A 20 6.78 -0.02 11.52
C ILE A 20 7.64 0.58 10.39
N PRO A 21 8.93 0.18 10.25
CA PRO A 21 9.78 0.62 9.16
C PRO A 21 9.32 0.05 7.81
N ALA A 22 9.56 0.79 6.73
CA ALA A 22 9.28 0.32 5.39
C ALA A 22 10.23 -0.82 5.00
N THR A 23 9.71 -1.87 4.37
CA THR A 23 10.56 -2.93 3.80
C THR A 23 11.35 -2.39 2.60
N PRO A 24 12.68 -2.63 2.53
CA PRO A 24 13.47 -2.17 1.39
C PRO A 24 13.03 -2.91 0.13
N LYS A 25 12.69 -2.16 -0.92
CA LYS A 25 12.23 -2.71 -2.20
C LYS A 25 13.05 -2.11 -3.33
N LYS A 26 13.61 -2.97 -4.19
CA LYS A 26 14.26 -2.56 -5.45
C LYS A 26 13.23 -2.57 -6.58
N SER A 27 12.91 -1.39 -7.11
CA SER A 27 12.07 -1.26 -8.31
C SER A 27 12.89 -1.56 -9.56
N LYS A 28 12.36 -2.42 -10.44
CA LYS A 28 12.96 -2.69 -11.75
C LYS A 28 12.73 -1.50 -12.68
N PRO A 29 13.65 -1.20 -13.61
CA PRO A 29 13.45 -0.14 -14.59
C PRO A 29 12.22 -0.43 -15.47
N PRO A 30 11.56 0.61 -16.04
CA PRO A 30 10.28 0.48 -16.72
C PRO A 30 10.23 -0.59 -17.81
N ARG A 31 11.28 -0.70 -18.63
CA ARG A 31 11.38 -1.70 -19.70
C ARG A 31 11.25 -3.13 -19.19
N ILE A 32 11.98 -3.45 -18.12
CA ILE A 32 11.98 -4.80 -17.51
C ILE A 32 10.64 -5.06 -16.81
N ARG A 33 10.12 -4.05 -16.09
CA ARG A 33 8.82 -4.13 -15.40
C ARG A 33 7.69 -4.40 -16.41
N ASN A 34 7.66 -3.67 -17.51
CA ASN A 34 6.60 -3.78 -18.52
C ASN A 34 6.68 -5.12 -19.27
N ARG A 35 7.89 -5.60 -19.63
CA ARG A 35 8.06 -6.93 -20.22
C ARG A 35 7.57 -8.05 -19.28
N GLY A 36 7.91 -7.97 -17.99
CA GLY A 36 7.43 -8.93 -17.00
C GLY A 36 5.91 -8.89 -16.81
N ASN A 37 5.31 -7.70 -16.86
CA ASN A 37 3.86 -7.54 -16.78
C ASN A 37 3.15 -8.09 -18.00
N TYR A 38 3.67 -7.85 -19.21
CA TYR A 38 3.14 -8.42 -20.46
C TYR A 38 3.12 -9.94 -20.38
N HIS A 39 4.25 -10.55 -20.03
CA HIS A 39 4.33 -12.00 -19.91
C HIS A 39 3.35 -12.55 -18.86
N LYS A 40 3.24 -11.91 -17.70
CA LYS A 40 2.32 -12.34 -16.64
C LYS A 40 0.85 -12.23 -17.07
N ARG A 41 0.47 -11.13 -17.74
CA ARG A 41 -0.94 -10.82 -18.04
C ARG A 41 -1.43 -11.46 -19.33
N VAL A 42 -0.61 -11.40 -20.38
CA VAL A 42 -1.01 -11.80 -21.74
C VAL A 42 -0.66 -13.25 -22.01
N ILE A 43 0.60 -13.65 -21.76
CA ILE A 43 1.04 -15.03 -22.03
C ILE A 43 0.50 -16.00 -20.98
N LEU A 44 0.65 -15.66 -19.70
CA LEU A 44 0.24 -16.52 -18.59
C LEU A 44 -1.20 -16.29 -18.11
N GLY A 45 -1.95 -15.34 -18.71
CA GLY A 45 -3.33 -15.05 -18.34
C GLY A 45 -3.57 -14.62 -16.89
N ARG A 46 -2.52 -14.19 -16.16
CA ARG A 46 -2.64 -13.89 -14.72
C ARG A 46 -3.35 -12.55 -14.51
N LYS A 47 -4.34 -12.53 -13.62
CA LYS A 47 -5.05 -11.31 -13.23
C LYS A 47 -4.09 -10.27 -12.63
N PRO A 48 -4.23 -8.98 -12.97
CA PRO A 48 -3.45 -7.92 -12.35
C PRO A 48 -3.90 -7.69 -10.89
N GLY A 49 -2.94 -7.43 -9.99
CA GLY A 49 -3.22 -7.08 -8.59
C GLY A 49 -2.48 -7.95 -7.57
N GLN A 50 -2.78 -7.75 -6.30
CA GLN A 50 -2.39 -8.68 -5.23
C GLN A 50 -3.35 -9.87 -5.27
N ASN A 51 -3.11 -10.82 -6.18
CA ASN A 51 -3.74 -12.12 -6.09
C ASN A 51 -3.07 -12.87 -4.95
N LEU A 52 -3.51 -12.59 -3.72
CA LEU A 52 -3.30 -13.51 -2.61
C LEU A 52 -3.99 -14.82 -3.00
N ARG A 53 -3.21 -15.88 -3.17
CA ARG A 53 -3.64 -17.15 -2.62
C ARG A 53 -3.17 -17.15 -1.18
#